data_AF-A0A1P8JXM8-F1
#
_entry.id   AF-A0A1P8JXM8-F1
#
_cell.length_a   1.000
_cell.length_b   1.000
_cell.length_c   1.000
_cell.angle_alpha   90.00
_cell.angle_beta   90.00
_cell.angle_gamma   90.00
#
_symmetry.space_group_name_H-M   'P 1'
#
loop_
_entity.id
_entity.type
_entity.pdbx_description
1 polymer ?
#
loop_
_entity_poly.entity_id
_entity_poly.type
_entity_poly.pdbx_seq_one_letter_code
_entity_poly.pdbx_strand_id
1 'polypeptide(L)'
;MESIQDTIRAGARHGAHNPFARPAPAAPKAAEPKPAATSRAAKPFDFSTLKVEKGIPYRKRVPRLTGKWEPLFQMLAEPGDSTLVPADNMGGISAAILKRSRDKLPGVFKVSRVSKTEARVWRMS
;
A
#
# COMPACT_ATOMS: atom_id res chain seq x y z
N MET A 1 36.66 -11.97 65.43
CA MET A 1 35.69 -11.04 64.83
C MET A 1 36.17 -10.82 63.40
N GLU A 2 35.88 -11.81 62.55
CA GLU A 2 34.83 -11.75 61.51
C GLU A 2 35.34 -10.98 60.27
N SER A 3 35.76 -11.70 59.21
CA SER A 3 34.94 -12.12 58.05
C SER A 3 34.82 -10.96 57.04
N ILE A 4 35.31 -11.02 55.79
CA ILE A 4 34.86 -11.92 54.72
C ILE A 4 35.70 -11.69 53.45
N GLN A 5 36.13 -12.82 52.87
CA GLN A 5 36.24 -13.19 51.44
C GLN A 5 37.27 -12.51 50.52
N ASP A 6 38.26 -13.28 50.03
CA ASP A 6 38.23 -14.25 48.91
C ASP A 6 38.40 -13.51 47.56
N THR A 7 39.52 -13.72 46.84
CA THR A 7 39.58 -14.63 45.65
C THR A 7 39.29 -13.87 44.35
N ILE A 8 39.97 -14.02 43.21
CA ILE A 8 41.01 -14.93 42.71
C ILE A 8 41.76 -14.20 41.57
N ARG A 9 43.02 -14.59 41.47
CA ARG A 9 44.03 -14.37 40.43
C ARG A 9 43.64 -14.89 39.04
N ALA A 10 44.38 -14.41 38.03
CA ALA A 10 44.82 -15.12 36.82
C ALA A 10 44.11 -14.79 35.50
N GLY A 11 44.91 -14.36 34.53
CA GLY A 11 44.51 -14.19 33.13
C GLY A 11 44.66 -15.46 32.29
N ALA A 12 44.17 -15.39 31.04
CA ALA A 12 44.49 -16.30 29.94
C ALA A 12 43.94 -15.66 28.63
N ARG A 13 44.80 -15.35 27.66
CA ARG A 13 45.18 -16.15 26.46
C ARG A 13 44.16 -16.14 25.31
N HIS A 14 44.68 -15.67 24.17
CA HIS A 14 44.41 -16.00 22.76
C HIS A 14 43.17 -16.84 22.40
N GLY A 15 42.32 -16.23 21.57
CA GLY A 15 41.89 -16.72 20.25
C GLY A 15 41.46 -18.18 20.09
N ALA A 16 40.15 -18.38 19.99
CA ALA A 16 39.55 -19.54 19.31
C ALA A 16 38.40 -19.05 18.40
N HIS A 17 38.62 -19.08 17.08
CA HIS A 17 37.55 -18.98 16.10
C HIS A 17 36.71 -20.26 16.16
N ASN A 18 35.47 -20.17 16.63
CA ASN A 18 34.52 -21.26 16.57
C ASN A 18 33.64 -21.11 15.30
N PRO A 19 33.75 -21.99 14.30
CA PRO A 19 32.98 -21.89 13.05
C PRO A 19 31.50 -22.29 13.20
N PHE A 20 31.02 -22.62 14.41
CA PHE A 20 29.63 -23.01 14.68
C PHE A 20 28.79 -21.94 15.40
N ALA A 21 29.21 -20.68 15.39
CA ALA A 21 28.38 -19.58 15.89
C ALA A 21 27.18 -19.35 14.94
N ARG A 22 26.02 -19.91 15.30
CA ARG A 22 24.73 -19.62 14.66
C ARG A 22 24.49 -18.10 14.72
N PRO A 23 24.19 -17.41 13.60
CA PRO A 23 23.87 -15.99 13.66
C PRO A 23 22.59 -15.79 14.48
N ALA A 24 22.67 -14.96 15.52
CA ALA A 24 21.50 -14.54 16.28
C ALA A 24 20.51 -13.82 15.34
N PRO A 25 19.18 -14.01 15.50
CA PRO A 25 18.21 -13.33 14.67
C PRO A 25 18.34 -11.81 14.85
N ALA A 26 18.48 -11.09 13.74
CA ALA A 26 18.51 -9.64 13.74
C ALA A 26 17.22 -9.10 14.37
N ALA A 27 17.36 -8.25 15.38
CA ALA A 27 16.23 -7.54 15.97
C ALA A 27 15.46 -6.78 14.88
N PRO A 28 14.12 -6.78 14.90
CA PRO A 28 13.33 -6.05 13.92
C PRO A 28 13.64 -4.56 14.03
N LYS A 29 14.19 -3.98 12.96
CA LYS A 29 14.36 -2.52 12.85
C LYS A 29 12.98 -1.88 13.01
N ALA A 30 12.82 -1.06 14.03
CA ALA A 30 11.66 -0.19 14.19
C ALA A 30 11.51 0.62 12.90
N ALA A 31 10.38 0.46 12.22
CA ALA A 31 10.06 1.25 11.04
C ALA A 31 9.93 2.72 11.47
N GLU A 32 10.75 3.58 10.89
CA GLU A 32 10.65 5.02 11.11
C GLU A 32 9.25 5.51 10.68
N PRO A 33 8.55 6.30 11.53
CA PRO A 33 7.26 6.84 11.15
C PRO A 33 7.43 7.81 9.98
N LYS A 34 6.76 7.52 8.85
CA LYS A 34 6.69 8.44 7.71
C LYS A 34 6.10 9.77 8.18
N PRO A 35 6.66 10.93 7.77
CA PRO A 35 6.09 12.21 8.13
C PRO A 35 4.67 12.32 7.58
N ALA A 36 3.73 12.65 8.47
CA ALA A 36 2.35 12.92 8.11
C ALA A 36 2.33 14.03 7.05
N ALA A 37 1.58 13.81 5.96
CA ALA A 37 1.35 14.83 4.95
C ALA A 37 0.87 16.12 5.65
N THR A 38 1.56 17.23 5.39
CA THR A 38 1.26 18.54 5.95
C THR A 38 -0.22 18.87 5.73
N SER A 39 -1.02 18.74 6.79
CA SER A 39 -2.40 19.17 6.77
C SER A 39 -2.41 20.68 6.54
N ARG A 40 -2.87 21.10 5.35
CA ARG A 40 -3.03 22.51 5.02
C ARG A 40 -4.02 23.09 6.04
N ALA A 41 -3.60 24.08 6.82
CA ALA A 41 -4.46 24.73 7.80
C ALA A 41 -5.75 25.18 7.09
N ALA A 42 -6.88 24.58 7.50
CA ALA A 42 -8.18 24.95 6.97
C ALA A 42 -8.44 26.42 7.31
N LYS A 43 -8.85 27.22 6.32
CA LYS A 43 -9.28 28.60 6.57
C LYS A 43 -10.42 28.58 7.61
N PRO A 44 -10.47 29.54 8.55
CA PRO A 44 -11.57 29.62 9.49
C PRO A 44 -12.89 29.73 8.72
N PHE A 45 -13.80 28.81 9.04
CA PHE A 45 -15.10 28.68 8.40
C PHE A 45 -16.13 29.39 9.27
N ASP A 46 -16.83 30.38 8.72
CA ASP A 46 -17.81 31.17 9.46
C ASP A 46 -19.21 30.54 9.39
N PHE A 47 -19.64 29.96 10.50
CA PHE A 47 -20.93 29.30 10.64
C PHE A 47 -22.13 30.28 10.63
N SER A 48 -21.90 31.57 10.88
CA SER A 48 -22.98 32.57 10.90
C SER A 48 -23.55 32.87 9.52
N THR A 49 -22.82 32.52 8.45
CA THR A 49 -23.23 32.69 7.05
C THR A 49 -24.04 31.53 6.48
N LEU A 50 -24.20 30.44 7.24
CA LEU A 50 -24.87 29.23 6.76
C LEU A 50 -26.40 29.35 6.84
N LYS A 51 -27.06 29.01 5.73
CA LYS A 51 -28.50 28.81 5.69
C LYS A 51 -28.80 27.31 5.67
N VAL A 52 -29.56 26.84 6.64
CA VAL A 52 -30.02 25.44 6.69
C VAL A 52 -31.31 25.33 5.89
N GLU A 53 -31.23 24.74 4.71
CA GLU A 53 -32.39 24.50 3.84
C GLU A 53 -33.10 23.19 4.25
N LYS A 54 -34.41 23.26 4.52
CA LYS A 54 -35.23 22.10 4.86
C LYS A 54 -35.90 21.54 3.60
N GLY A 55 -35.91 20.22 3.45
CA GLY A 55 -36.61 19.55 2.35
C GLY A 55 -35.78 19.35 1.07
N ILE A 56 -34.46 19.57 1.10
CA ILE A 56 -33.59 19.14 0.00
C ILE A 56 -33.36 17.63 0.12
N PRO A 57 -33.91 16.80 -0.78
CA PRO A 57 -33.68 15.36 -0.73
C PRO A 57 -32.19 15.08 -0.98
N TYR A 58 -31.57 14.29 -0.11
CA TYR A 58 -30.20 13.83 -0.31
C TYR A 58 -30.14 12.98 -1.58
N ARG A 59 -29.60 13.54 -2.66
CA ARG A 59 -29.21 12.74 -3.83
C ARG A 59 -27.99 11.91 -3.42
N LYS A 60 -28.26 10.71 -2.88
CA LYS A 60 -27.23 9.68 -2.71
C LYS A 60 -26.54 9.56 -4.07
N ARG A 61 -25.26 9.92 -4.14
CA ARG A 61 -24.47 9.73 -5.35
C ARG A 61 -24.64 8.26 -5.72
N VAL A 62 -25.38 8.01 -6.80
CA VAL A 62 -25.43 6.68 -7.38
C VAL A 62 -23.98 6.41 -7.79
N PRO A 63 -23.33 5.37 -7.26
CA PRO A 63 -22.00 5.02 -7.73
C PRO A 63 -22.13 4.85 -9.25
N ARG A 64 -21.34 5.61 -10.03
CA ARG A 64 -21.29 5.41 -11.47
C ARG A 64 -20.94 3.93 -11.70
N LEU A 65 -21.93 3.15 -12.11
CA LEU A 65 -21.78 1.75 -12.48
C LEU A 65 -20.89 1.62 -13.72
N THR A 66 -20.86 2.67 -14.55
CA THR A 66 -19.90 2.87 -15.63
C THR A 66 -18.68 3.63 -15.11
N GLY A 67 -17.76 2.91 -14.46
CA GLY A 67 -16.40 3.41 -14.30
C GLY A 67 -15.80 3.70 -15.67
N LYS A 68 -14.97 4.74 -15.78
CA LYS A 68 -14.24 5.11 -17.02
C LYS A 68 -13.55 3.89 -17.70
N TRP A 69 -13.20 2.89 -16.91
CA TRP A 69 -12.46 1.69 -17.32
C TRP A 69 -13.34 0.46 -17.55
N GLU A 70 -14.64 0.54 -17.31
CA GLU A 70 -15.56 -0.59 -17.52
C GLU A 70 -15.56 -1.10 -18.97
N PRO A 71 -15.57 -0.23 -20.01
CA PRO A 71 -15.47 -0.70 -21.40
C PRO A 71 -14.15 -1.42 -21.71
N LEU A 72 -13.04 -1.03 -21.05
CA LEU A 72 -11.74 -1.70 -21.20
C LEU A 72 -11.82 -3.15 -20.73
N PHE A 73 -12.47 -3.40 -19.60
CA PHE A 73 -12.60 -4.76 -19.06
C PHE A 73 -13.60 -5.61 -19.85
N GLN A 74 -14.61 -5.01 -20.45
CA GLN A 74 -15.53 -5.71 -21.36
C GLN A 74 -14.83 -6.11 -22.67
N MET A 75 -13.92 -5.27 -23.18
CA MET A 75 -13.13 -5.58 -24.37
C MET A 75 -12.15 -6.74 -24.13
N LEU A 76 -11.57 -6.83 -22.93
CA LEU A 76 -10.76 -7.97 -22.50
C LEU A 76 -11.69 -9.10 -22.03
N ALA A 77 -12.42 -9.70 -22.96
CA ALA A 77 -13.49 -10.67 -22.68
C ALA A 77 -12.97 -12.08 -22.42
N GLU A 78 -11.79 -12.43 -22.94
CA GLU A 78 -11.23 -13.77 -22.89
C GLU A 78 -9.97 -13.83 -22.01
N PRO A 79 -9.73 -14.95 -21.28
CA PRO A 79 -8.47 -15.18 -20.60
C PRO A 79 -7.30 -15.15 -21.59
N GLY A 80 -6.26 -14.36 -21.30
CA GLY A 80 -5.12 -14.17 -22.18
C GLY A 80 -5.18 -12.89 -23.01
N ASP A 81 -6.34 -12.23 -23.10
CA ASP A 81 -6.45 -10.94 -23.76
C ASP A 81 -5.54 -9.90 -23.10
N SER A 82 -4.88 -9.11 -23.93
CA SER A 82 -4.09 -7.98 -23.44
C SER A 82 -4.16 -6.78 -24.36
N THR A 83 -4.13 -5.60 -23.76
CA THR A 83 -4.16 -4.33 -24.49
C THR A 83 -3.13 -3.35 -23.95
N LEU A 84 -2.57 -2.55 -24.85
CA LEU A 84 -1.64 -1.47 -24.52
C LEU A 84 -2.42 -0.22 -24.16
N VAL A 85 -2.01 0.42 -23.08
CA VAL A 85 -2.59 1.66 -22.55
C VAL A 85 -1.46 2.64 -22.22
N PRO A 86 -1.68 3.94 -22.30
CA PRO A 86 -0.68 4.92 -21.87
C PRO A 86 -0.31 4.71 -20.39
N ALA A 87 0.98 4.82 -20.06
CA ALA A 87 1.50 4.57 -18.72
C ALA A 87 0.91 5.52 -17.66
N ASP A 88 0.48 6.72 -18.05
CA ASP A 88 -0.21 7.68 -17.17
C ASP A 88 -1.55 7.16 -16.66
N ASN A 89 -2.21 6.30 -17.44
CA ASN A 89 -3.49 5.71 -17.08
C ASN A 89 -3.36 4.49 -16.17
N MET A 90 -2.14 3.96 -15.98
CA MET A 90 -1.88 2.75 -15.20
C MET A 90 -2.48 2.85 -13.78
N GLY A 91 -2.30 3.98 -13.10
CA GLY A 91 -2.83 4.17 -11.74
C GLY A 91 -4.36 4.13 -11.67
N GLY A 92 -5.02 4.74 -12.65
CA GLY A 92 -6.48 4.72 -12.76
C GLY A 92 -7.02 3.33 -13.06
N ILE A 93 -6.34 2.57 -13.92
CA ILE A 93 -6.69 1.20 -14.25
C ILE A 93 -6.46 0.27 -13.05
N SER A 94 -5.32 0.37 -12.36
CA SER A 94 -5.05 -0.38 -11.12
C SER A 94 -6.13 -0.16 -10.07
N ALA A 95 -6.52 1.10 -9.85
CA ALA A 95 -7.60 1.44 -8.91
C ALA A 95 -8.95 0.82 -9.34
N ALA A 96 -9.23 0.77 -10.64
CA ALA A 96 -10.44 0.15 -11.17
C ALA A 96 -10.42 -1.38 -11.04
N ILE A 97 -9.27 -2.03 -11.27
CA ILE A 97 -9.08 -3.47 -11.03
C ILE A 97 -9.32 -3.80 -9.55
N LEU A 98 -8.72 -3.02 -8.64
CA LEU A 98 -8.93 -3.19 -7.19
C LEU A 98 -10.39 -3.00 -6.81
N LYS A 99 -11.06 -2.00 -7.40
CA LYS A 99 -12.49 -1.78 -7.18
C LYS A 99 -13.32 -2.97 -7.66
N ARG A 100 -13.07 -3.50 -8.86
CA ARG A 100 -13.76 -4.70 -9.38
C ARG A 100 -13.56 -5.92 -8.48
N SER A 101 -12.33 -6.12 -7.99
CA SER A 101 -12.02 -7.19 -7.04
C SER A 101 -12.81 -7.04 -5.73
N ARG A 102 -12.90 -5.81 -5.20
CA ARG A 102 -13.73 -5.50 -4.02
C ARG A 102 -15.22 -5.74 -4.28
N ASP A 103 -15.69 -5.38 -5.47
CA ASP A 103 -17.08 -5.54 -5.90
C ASP A 103 -17.38 -6.99 -6.33
N LYS A 104 -16.41 -7.91 -6.21
CA LYS A 104 -16.49 -9.34 -6.59
C LYS A 104 -16.97 -9.57 -8.02
N LEU A 105 -16.59 -8.67 -8.92
CA LEU A 105 -16.89 -8.80 -10.34
C LEU A 105 -16.03 -9.89 -10.99
N PRO A 106 -16.56 -10.60 -12.00
CA PRO A 106 -15.82 -11.64 -12.69
C PRO A 106 -14.65 -11.04 -13.48
N GLY A 107 -13.60 -11.86 -13.61
CA GLY A 107 -12.37 -11.50 -14.30
C GLY A 107 -11.25 -11.11 -13.35
N VAL A 108 -10.11 -11.80 -13.44
CA VAL A 108 -8.85 -11.37 -12.80
C VAL A 108 -8.07 -10.57 -13.82
N PHE A 109 -7.78 -9.32 -13.49
CA PHE A 109 -7.04 -8.42 -14.36
C PHE A 109 -5.71 -8.04 -13.70
N LYS A 110 -4.69 -7.86 -14.53
CA LYS A 110 -3.39 -7.35 -14.11
C LYS A 110 -2.99 -6.20 -15.00
N VAL A 111 -2.35 -5.19 -14.46
CA VAL A 111 -1.72 -4.12 -15.23
C VAL A 111 -0.27 -3.99 -14.81
N SER A 112 0.62 -3.82 -15.78
CA SER A 112 2.04 -3.60 -15.56
C SER A 112 2.56 -2.60 -16.57
N ARG A 113 3.51 -1.76 -16.13
CA ARG A 113 4.24 -0.88 -17.02
C ARG A 113 5.14 -1.72 -17.94
N VAL A 114 5.13 -1.43 -19.24
CA VAL A 114 5.96 -2.09 -20.25
C VAL A 114 7.09 -1.17 -20.68
N SER A 115 6.83 0.13 -20.80
CA SER A 115 7.82 1.15 -21.17
C SER A 115 7.58 2.44 -20.38
N LYS A 116 8.37 3.49 -20.64
CA LYS A 116 8.17 4.80 -19.99
C LYS A 116 6.81 5.42 -20.34
N THR A 117 6.29 5.15 -21.54
CA THR A 117 5.07 5.74 -22.07
C THR A 117 3.89 4.77 -22.12
N GLU A 118 4.14 3.46 -21.97
CA GLU A 118 3.12 2.42 -22.14
C GLU A 118 3.05 1.48 -20.95
N ALA A 119 1.84 1.04 -20.66
CA ALA A 119 1.51 -0.07 -19.79
C ALA A 119 0.66 -1.08 -20.57
N ARG A 120 0.65 -2.32 -20.10
CA ARG A 120 -0.20 -3.38 -20.66
C ARG A 120 -1.13 -3.88 -19.58
N VAL A 121 -2.37 -4.12 -19.98
CA VAL A 121 -3.41 -4.72 -19.14
C VAL A 121 -3.67 -6.11 -19.69
N TRP A 122 -3.72 -7.11 -18.81
CA TRP A 122 -4.03 -8.50 -19.14
C TRP A 122 -5.29 -8.93 -18.40
N ARG A 123 -6.08 -9.78 -19.05
CA ARG A 123 -7.04 -10.66 -18.37
C ARG A 123 -6.38 -12.00 -18.12
N MET A 124 -6.30 -12.38 -16.85
CA MET A 124 -5.66 -13.61 -16.38
C MET A 124 -6.64 -14.80 -16.36
N SER A 125 -7.91 -14.54 -16.02
CA SER A 125 -9.00 -15.53 -15.95
C SER A 125 -10.33 -14.81 -16.03
#